data_AF-A0A838CZ50-F1
#
_entry.id   AF-A0A838CZ50-F1
#
_cell.length_a   1.000
_cell.length_b   1.000
_cell.length_c   1.000
_cell.angle_alpha   90.00
_cell.angle_beta   90.00
_cell.angle_gamma   90.00
#
_symmetry.space_group_name_H-M   'P 1'
#
loop_
_entity.id
_entity.type
_entity.pdbx_description
1 polymer ?
#
loop_
_entity_poly.entity_id
_entity_poly.type
_entity_poly.pdbx_seq_one_letter_code
_entity_poly.pdbx_strand_id
1 'polypeptide(L)' 'PGVAIARRAWELLPLTENFPSPFLFHFDFTDPSGEVVMTSQRGRSLRDRYDVTVPGGRLDGRVAAAMAVALDALQSR' A
#
# COMPACT_ATOMS: atom_id res chain seq x y z
N PRO A 1 13.29 -21.51 -24.10
CA PRO A 1 12.34 -22.38 -23.34
C PRO A 1 12.29 -22.11 -21.82
N GLY A 2 13.42 -21.86 -21.13
CA GLY A 2 13.46 -21.71 -19.67
C GLY A 2 12.75 -20.47 -19.10
N VAL A 3 12.71 -19.36 -19.84
CA VAL A 3 12.11 -18.09 -19.38
C VAL A 3 10.59 -18.19 -19.20
N ALA A 4 9.90 -18.94 -20.06
CA ALA A 4 8.45 -19.12 -19.97
C ALA A 4 8.06 -19.99 -18.77
N ILE A 5 8.87 -21.01 -18.46
CA ILE A 5 8.68 -21.90 -17.31
C ILE A 5 9.00 -21.15 -16.01
N ALA A 6 10.07 -20.35 -15.99
CA ALA A 6 10.40 -19.51 -14.84
C ALA A 6 9.29 -18.49 -14.52
N ARG A 7 8.70 -17.86 -15.54
CA ARG A 7 7.54 -16.95 -15.37
C ARG A 7 6.33 -17.67 -14.79
N ARG A 8 6.03 -18.86 -15.30
CA ARG A 8 4.90 -19.67 -14.83
C ARG A 8 5.09 -20.19 -13.40
N ALA A 9 6.33 -20.54 -13.03
CA ALA A 9 6.67 -20.94 -11.67
C ALA A 9 6.59 -19.75 -10.69
N TRP A 10 6.84 -18.53 -11.16
CA TRP A 10 6.74 -17.31 -10.35
C TRP A 10 5.30 -16.97 -9.95
N GLU A 11 4.32 -17.28 -10.80
CA GLU A 11 2.89 -17.12 -10.54
C GLU A 11 2.34 -18.12 -9.50
N LEU A 12 3.10 -19.18 -9.18
CA LEU A 12 2.70 -20.28 -8.30
C LEU A 12 3.32 -20.20 -6.90
N LEU A 13 4.17 -19.20 -6.63
CA LEU A 13 4.83 -19.02 -5.34
C LEU A 13 4.02 -18.06 -4.45
N PRO A 14 3.33 -18.54 -3.39
CA PRO A 14 2.65 -17.69 -2.41
C PRO A 14 3.66 -17.15 -1.39
N LEU A 15 4.82 -16.65 -1.83
CA LEU A 15 5.92 -16.28 -0.94
C LEU A 15 5.74 -14.91 -0.25
N THR A 16 4.64 -14.20 -0.52
CA THR A 16 4.34 -12.90 0.08
C THR A 16 3.18 -12.92 1.08
N GLU A 17 2.46 -14.03 1.23
CA GLU A 17 1.16 -14.03 1.92
C GLU A 17 1.22 -14.15 3.45
N ASN A 18 2.37 -14.47 4.08
CA ASN A 18 2.34 -14.84 5.51
C ASN A 18 3.50 -14.36 6.39
N PHE A 19 4.13 -13.21 6.09
CA PHE A 19 5.17 -12.67 6.98
C PHE A 19 4.66 -11.45 7.75
N PRO A 20 4.33 -11.57 9.05
CA PRO A 20 4.02 -10.41 9.88
C PRO A 20 5.32 -9.65 10.08
N SER A 21 5.46 -8.52 9.40
CA SER A 21 6.58 -7.63 9.63
C SER A 21 6.06 -6.29 10.08
N PRO A 22 6.49 -5.81 11.25
CA PRO A 22 6.01 -4.55 11.83
C PRO A 22 6.56 -3.30 11.10
N PHE A 23 7.30 -3.46 9.99
CA PHE A 23 8.02 -2.38 9.31
C PHE A 23 7.42 -2.02 7.93
N LEU A 24 6.14 -2.32 7.71
CA LEU A 24 5.41 -1.77 6.57
C LEU A 24 4.91 -0.39 6.99
N PHE A 25 5.45 0.65 6.37
CA PHE A 25 5.05 2.04 6.62
C PHE A 25 3.53 2.15 6.64
N HIS A 26 3.00 2.55 7.79
CA HIS A 26 1.58 2.68 8.08
C HIS A 26 1.34 4.12 8.53
N PHE A 27 0.62 4.88 7.71
CA PHE A 27 0.25 6.25 8.03
C PHE A 27 -1.26 6.32 8.20
N ASP A 28 -1.69 6.63 9.42
CA ASP A 28 -3.09 6.94 9.72
C ASP A 28 -3.28 8.45 9.80
N PHE A 29 -4.35 8.91 9.14
CA PHE A 29 -4.80 10.28 9.18
C PHE A 29 -6.08 10.31 9.99
N THR A 30 -6.05 11.09 11.07
CA THR A 30 -7.19 11.26 11.96
C THR A 30 -7.82 12.63 11.77
N ASP A 31 -9.13 12.71 11.94
CA ASP A 31 -9.83 13.98 12.05
C ASP A 31 -9.61 14.64 13.44
N PRO A 32 -10.13 15.86 13.67
CA PRO A 32 -10.02 16.53 14.97
C PRO A 32 -10.68 15.80 16.14
N SER A 33 -11.61 14.87 15.88
CA SER A 33 -12.21 14.01 16.90
C SER A 33 -11.41 12.73 17.17
N GLY A 34 -10.33 12.49 16.43
CA GLY A 34 -9.47 11.31 16.55
C GLY A 34 -9.93 10.10 15.72
N GLU A 35 -10.94 10.25 14.86
CA GLU A 35 -11.39 9.16 14.00
C GLU A 35 -10.50 9.04 12.76
N VAL A 36 -10.12 7.82 12.37
CA VAL A 36 -9.33 7.56 11.16
C VAL A 36 -10.15 7.87 9.91
N VAL A 37 -9.67 8.79 9.08
CA VAL A 37 -10.29 9.20 7.81
C VAL A 37 -9.55 8.68 6.59
N MET A 38 -8.28 8.33 6.74
CA MET A 38 -7.50 7.70 5.69
C MET A 38 -6.38 6.87 6.31
N THR A 39 -6.11 5.72 5.72
CA THR A 39 -4.96 4.88 6.04
C THR A 39 -4.18 4.60 4.77
N SER A 40 -2.86 4.83 4.80
CA SER A 40 -1.93 4.49 3.72
C SER A 40 -1.01 3.37 4.17
N GLN A 41 -1.01 2.27 3.43
CA GLN A 41 -0.20 1.08 3.69
C GLN A 41 0.66 0.74 2.48
N ARG A 42 1.96 0.53 2.68
CA ARG A 42 2.81 -0.05 1.64
C ARG A 42 2.62 -1.56 1.60
N GLY A 43 2.15 -2.07 0.46
CA GLY A 43 2.03 -3.51 0.23
C GLY A 43 3.39 -4.15 -0.06
N ARG A 44 3.62 -5.38 0.41
CA ARG A 44 4.79 -6.18 0.00
C ARG A 44 4.54 -6.78 -1.38
N SER A 45 4.79 -6.01 -2.42
CA SER A 45 4.75 -6.48 -3.81
C SER A 45 6.14 -6.30 -4.45
N LEU A 46 6.48 -7.16 -5.42
CA LEU A 46 7.69 -7.01 -6.26
C LEU A 46 7.76 -5.67 -7.00
N ARG A 47 6.61 -4.98 -7.13
CA ARG A 47 6.49 -3.60 -7.57
C ARG A 47 6.02 -2.73 -6.41
N ASP A 48 6.35 -1.44 -6.46
CA ASP A 48 5.75 -0.51 -5.53
C ASP A 48 4.24 -0.43 -5.70
N ARG A 49 3.55 -0.83 -4.62
CA ARG A 49 2.10 -0.76 -4.50
C ARG A 49 1.77 -0.19 -3.13
N TYR A 50 0.91 0.81 -3.13
CA TYR A 50 0.36 1.43 -1.94
C TYR A 50 -1.15 1.21 -1.96
N ASP A 51 -1.69 0.69 -0.86
CA ASP A 51 -3.13 0.58 -0.67
C ASP A 51 -3.56 1.76 0.22
N VAL A 52 -4.46 2.57 -0.31
CA VAL A 52 -5.03 3.74 0.36
C VAL A 52 -6.48 3.43 0.67
N THR A 53 -6.82 3.38 1.95
CA THR A 53 -8.17 3.09 2.42
C THR A 53 -8.81 4.36 2.95
N VAL A 54 -10.03 4.65 2.51
CA VAL A 54 -10.84 5.78 2.99
C VAL A 54 -12.13 5.23 3.61
N PRO A 55 -12.19 5.07 4.94
CA PRO A 55 -13.37 4.55 5.61
C PRO A 55 -14.59 5.47 5.42
N GLY A 56 -15.74 4.87 5.08
CA GLY A 56 -17.01 5.59 5.00
C GLY A 56 -17.11 6.67 3.91
N GLY A 57 -16.15 6.75 2.99
CA GLY A 57 -16.15 7.75 1.91
C GLY A 57 -16.10 9.20 2.41
N ARG A 58 -15.63 9.43 3.64
CA ARG A 58 -15.58 10.76 4.28
C ARG A 58 -14.56 11.70 3.65
N LEU A 59 -13.61 11.14 2.89
CA LEU A 59 -12.59 11.88 2.14
C LEU A 59 -12.81 11.67 0.64
N ASP A 60 -12.73 12.74 -0.14
CA ASP A 60 -12.74 12.62 -1.60
C ASP A 60 -11.54 11.79 -2.08
N GLY A 61 -11.77 10.85 -2.99
CA GLY A 61 -10.73 9.94 -3.47
C GLY A 61 -9.55 10.66 -4.16
N ARG A 62 -9.77 11.84 -4.74
CA ARG A 62 -8.70 12.66 -5.33
C ARG A 62 -7.82 13.27 -4.25
N VAL A 63 -8.41 13.71 -3.14
CA VAL A 63 -7.66 14.21 -1.97
C VAL A 63 -6.83 13.08 -1.37
N ALA A 64 -7.43 11.90 -1.21
CA ALA A 64 -6.72 10.72 -0.74
C ALA A 64 -5.53 10.35 -1.64
N ALA A 65 -5.73 10.37 -2.97
CA ALA A 65 -4.68 10.12 -3.94
C ALA A 65 -3.56 11.17 -3.91
N ALA A 66 -3.91 12.47 -3.85
CA ALA A 66 -2.92 13.54 -3.73
C ALA A 66 -2.07 13.40 -2.47
N MET A 67 -2.70 13.00 -1.36
CA MET A 67 -2.00 12.80 -0.09
C MET A 67 -1.08 11.57 -0.10
N ALA A 68 -1.51 10.50 -0.76
CA ALA A 68 -0.64 9.34 -0.99
C ALA A 68 0.60 9.70 -1.83
N VAL A 69 0.45 10.54 -2.87
CA VAL A 69 1.59 11.04 -3.66
C VAL A 69 2.51 11.95 -2.82
N ALA A 70 1.95 12.81 -1.97
CA ALA A 70 2.75 13.65 -1.07
C ALA A 70 3.57 12.80 -0.08
N LEU A 71 2.98 11.75 0.48
CA LEU A 71 3.70 10.79 1.33
C LEU A 71 4.81 10.05 0.57
N ASP A 72 4.57 9.70 -0.68
CA ASP A 72 5.56 9.06 -1.55
C ASP A 72 6.75 9.99 -1.80
N ALA A 73 6.48 11.27 -2.08
CA ALA A 73 7.50 12.30 -2.26
C ALA A 73 8.31 12.59 -0.99
N LEU A 74 7.66 12.63 0.19
CA LEU A 74 8.31 12.84 1.49
C LEU A 74 9.24 11.69 1.89
N GLN A 75 8.97 10.48 1.40
CA GLN A 75 9.81 9.31 1.68
C GLN A 75 11.10 9.27 0.85
N SER A 76 11.36 10.28 0.01
CA SER A 76 12.58 10.39 -0.82
C SER A 76 12.91 9.08 -1.55
N ARG A 77 11.90 8.51 -2.22
CA ARG A 77 12.13 7.42 -3.17
C ARG A 77 13.09 7.83 -4.28
#